data_AF-A0A519UYL2-F1
#
_entry.id   AF-A0A519UYL2-F1
#
_cell.length_a   1.000
_cell.length_b   1.000
_cell.length_c   1.000
_cell.angle_alpha   90.00
_cell.angle_beta   90.00
_cell.angle_gamma   90.00
#
_symmetry.space_group_name_H-M   'P 1'
#
loop_
_entity.id
_entity.type
_entity.pdbx_description
1 polymer ?
#
loop_
_entity_poly.entity_id
_entity_poly.type
_entity_poly.pdbx_seq_one_letter_code
_entity_poly.pdbx_strand_id
1 'polypeptide(L)'
;MKQLSYLFILLFFPFVLNAQMQQLNAAEIASSIAKLNVKASVLYIAAHPDDENTRLLAYLAKEANVRAGYLSLTRGDGGQNL
;
A
#
# COMPACT_ATOMS: atom_id res chain seq x y z
N MET A 1 -35.39 31.50 4.64
CA MET A 1 -35.42 30.01 4.62
C MET A 1 -34.14 29.40 4.05
N LYS A 2 -33.61 29.85 2.90
CA LYS A 2 -32.35 29.32 2.32
C LYS A 2 -31.11 29.44 3.24
N GLN A 3 -31.01 30.52 4.00
CA GLN A 3 -29.94 30.70 4.98
C GLN A 3 -29.97 29.65 6.11
N LEU A 4 -31.17 29.18 6.49
CA LEU A 4 -31.35 28.19 7.55
C LEU A 4 -30.98 26.78 7.05
N SER A 5 -31.21 26.47 5.77
CA SER A 5 -30.76 25.21 5.16
C SER A 5 -29.24 25.11 5.05
N TYR A 6 -28.53 26.21 4.76
CA TYR A 6 -27.06 26.19 4.74
C TYR A 6 -26.48 25.96 6.13
N LEU A 7 -27.10 26.55 7.17
CA LEU A 7 -26.71 26.31 8.57
C LEU A 7 -26.88 24.84 8.94
N PHE A 8 -27.98 24.21 8.52
CA PHE A 8 -28.24 22.80 8.79
C PHE A 8 -27.22 21.86 8.12
N ILE A 9 -26.83 22.16 6.88
CA ILE A 9 -25.81 21.42 6.14
C ILE A 9 -24.45 21.57 6.84
N LEU A 10 -24.08 22.77 7.27
CA LEU A 10 -22.83 23.02 8.00
C LEU A 10 -22.77 22.20 9.30
N LEU A 11 -23.90 22.07 10.00
CA LEU A 11 -23.99 21.36 11.29
C LEU A 11 -23.95 19.83 11.14
N PHE A 12 -24.45 19.30 10.02
CA PHE A 12 -24.43 17.87 9.73
C PHE A 12 -23.15 17.39 9.04
N PHE A 13 -22.39 18.28 8.41
CA PHE A 13 -21.13 17.96 7.72
C PHE A 13 -20.11 17.15 8.55
N PRO A 14 -19.83 17.46 9.84
CA PRO A 14 -18.83 16.71 10.61
C PRO A 14 -19.23 15.26 10.91
N PHE A 15 -20.52 14.91 10.83
CA PHE A 15 -20.99 13.52 11.06
C PHE A 15 -20.69 12.58 9.89
N VAL A 16 -20.32 13.10 8.71
CA VAL A 16 -19.96 12.31 7.52
C VAL A 16 -18.45 12.08 7.41
N LEU A 17 -17.64 12.73 8.26
CA LEU A 17 -16.18 12.64 8.22
C LEU A 17 -15.69 11.41 9.02
N ASN A 18 -14.97 10.51 8.36
CA ASN A 18 -14.23 9.44 9.01
C ASN A 18 -12.81 9.92 9.34
N ALA A 19 -12.62 10.44 10.55
CA ALA A 19 -11.33 10.97 11.03
C ALA A 19 -10.47 9.95 11.80
N GLN A 20 -10.88 8.68 11.83
CA GLN A 20 -10.17 7.65 12.60
C GLN A 20 -8.86 7.31 11.91
N MET A 21 -7.74 7.68 12.53
CA MET A 21 -6.42 7.22 12.12
C MET A 21 -6.20 5.82 12.69
N GLN A 22 -5.74 4.88 11.86
CA GLN A 22 -5.32 3.57 12.36
C GLN A 22 -4.17 3.75 13.34
N GLN A 23 -4.34 3.28 14.57
CA GLN A 23 -3.30 3.37 15.58
C GLN A 23 -2.22 2.34 15.29
N LEU A 24 -1.05 2.83 14.87
CA LEU A 24 0.13 1.99 14.64
C LEU A 24 0.79 1.63 15.97
N ASN A 25 1.34 0.42 16.05
CA ASN A 25 2.19 0.05 17.18
C ASN A 25 3.60 0.62 17.04
N ALA A 26 4.39 0.59 18.12
CA ALA A 26 5.74 1.16 18.15
C ALA A 26 6.67 0.53 17.09
N ALA A 27 6.53 -0.77 16.81
CA ALA A 27 7.35 -1.47 15.82
C ALA A 27 7.00 -1.03 14.38
N GLU A 28 5.73 -0.83 14.08
CA GLU A 28 5.25 -0.32 12.78
C GLU A 28 5.72 1.11 12.54
N ILE A 29 5.67 1.96 13.57
CA ILE A 29 6.17 3.34 13.50
C ILE A 29 7.69 3.33 13.25
N ALA A 30 8.45 2.56 14.02
CA ALA A 30 9.90 2.46 13.85
C ALA A 30 10.31 1.93 12.47
N SER A 31 9.63 0.88 11.97
CA SER A 31 9.85 0.34 10.63
C SER A 31 9.52 1.38 9.54
N SER A 32 8.44 2.13 9.70
CA SER A 32 8.04 3.17 8.75
C SER A 32 9.07 4.30 8.69
N ILE A 33 9.58 4.73 9.85
CA ILE A 33 10.65 5.74 9.93
C ILE A 33 11.93 5.23 9.26
N ALA A 34 12.33 3.98 9.52
CA ALA A 34 13.52 3.39 8.90
C ALA A 34 13.43 3.37 7.36
N LYS A 35 12.24 3.10 6.81
CA LYS A 35 11.98 3.12 5.36
C LYS A 35 12.13 4.50 4.73
N LEU A 36 11.87 5.59 5.46
CA LEU A 36 11.99 6.96 4.91
C LEU A 36 13.43 7.31 4.51
N ASN A 37 14.42 6.70 5.16
CA ASN A 37 15.84 6.95 4.86
C ASN A 37 16.34 6.21 3.62
N VAL A 38 15.61 5.23 3.10
CA VAL A 38 16.02 4.41 1.96
C VAL A 38 15.41 4.96 0.67
N LYS A 39 16.25 5.54 -0.19
CA LYS A 39 15.84 6.14 -1.49
C LYS A 39 15.92 5.16 -2.66
N ALA A 40 16.09 3.87 -2.40
CA ALA A 40 16.23 2.85 -3.43
C ALA A 40 14.87 2.24 -3.79
N SER A 41 14.68 2.00 -5.09
CA SER A 41 13.54 1.25 -5.63
C SER A 41 14.02 0.12 -6.52
N VAL A 42 13.34 -1.02 -6.45
CA VAL A 42 13.63 -2.21 -7.24
C VAL A 42 12.35 -2.66 -7.93
N LEU A 43 12.44 -3.00 -9.22
CA LEU A 43 11.37 -3.65 -9.98
C LEU A 43 11.86 -5.02 -10.41
N TYR A 44 11.29 -6.08 -9.85
CA TYR A 44 11.53 -7.46 -10.27
C TYR A 44 10.61 -7.77 -11.44
N ILE A 45 11.18 -8.18 -12.58
CA ILE A 45 10.42 -8.50 -13.81
C ILE A 45 10.52 -10.00 -14.08
N ALA A 46 9.37 -10.63 -14.34
CA ALA A 46 9.25 -12.07 -14.58
C ALA A 46 8.30 -12.36 -15.76
N ALA A 47 8.36 -13.56 -16.33
CA ALA A 47 7.52 -13.91 -17.47
C ALA A 47 6.08 -14.22 -17.02
N HIS A 48 5.94 -15.05 -16.00
CA HIS A 48 4.66 -15.50 -15.45
C HIS A 48 4.52 -15.08 -13.98
N PRO A 49 3.28 -14.99 -13.44
CA PRO A 49 3.08 -14.62 -12.04
C PRO A 49 3.79 -15.52 -11.03
N ASP A 50 3.99 -16.80 -11.32
CA ASP A 50 4.61 -17.82 -10.46
C ASP A 50 6.16 -17.85 -10.48
N ASP A 51 6.80 -17.05 -11.35
CA ASP A 51 8.27 -16.92 -11.42
C ASP A 51 8.87 -16.06 -10.26
N GLU A 52 8.04 -15.67 -9.30
CA GLU A 52 8.43 -14.81 -8.18
C GLU A 52 9.37 -15.49 -7.17
N ASN A 53 10.39 -14.76 -6.72
CA ASN A 53 11.17 -15.16 -5.55
C ASN A 53 10.65 -14.43 -4.31
N THR A 54 9.67 -15.02 -3.62
CA THR A 54 9.02 -14.42 -2.45
C THR A 54 10.00 -14.07 -1.33
N ARG A 55 11.07 -14.88 -1.14
CA ARG A 55 12.09 -14.62 -0.12
C ARG A 55 12.89 -13.37 -0.44
N LEU A 56 13.30 -13.22 -1.69
CA LEU A 56 14.02 -12.03 -2.15
C LEU A 56 13.14 -10.78 -2.02
N LEU A 57 11.88 -10.84 -2.44
CA LEU A 57 10.96 -9.71 -2.33
C LEU A 57 10.71 -9.31 -0.87
N ALA A 58 10.58 -10.28 0.04
CA ALA A 58 10.46 -10.03 1.47
C ALA A 58 11.72 -9.36 2.05
N TYR A 59 12.91 -9.86 1.72
CA TYR A 59 14.17 -9.25 2.12
C TYR A 59 14.27 -7.80 1.65
N LEU A 60 13.99 -7.54 0.37
CA LEU A 60 14.03 -6.21 -0.21
C LEU A 60 13.05 -5.26 0.51
N ALA A 61 11.82 -5.68 0.75
CA ALA A 61 10.76 -4.82 1.31
C ALA A 61 10.81 -4.64 2.84
N LYS A 62 11.42 -5.57 3.58
CA LYS A 62 11.39 -5.60 5.05
C LYS A 62 12.75 -5.38 5.69
N GLU A 63 13.82 -6.00 5.17
CA GLU A 63 15.16 -5.84 5.72
C GLU A 63 15.92 -4.72 5.03
N ALA A 64 16.04 -4.78 3.69
CA ALA A 64 16.71 -3.73 2.92
C ALA A 64 15.89 -2.43 2.84
N ASN A 65 14.61 -2.48 3.24
CA ASN A 65 13.70 -1.33 3.29
C ASN A 65 13.55 -0.57 1.96
N VAL A 66 13.81 -1.24 0.84
CA VAL A 66 13.67 -0.64 -0.50
C VAL A 66 12.23 -0.73 -0.97
N ARG A 67 11.83 0.20 -1.85
CA ARG A 67 10.53 0.11 -2.53
C ARG A 67 10.61 -0.97 -3.61
N ALA A 68 10.19 -2.18 -3.28
CA ALA A 68 10.14 -3.31 -4.20
C ALA A 68 8.78 -3.40 -4.91
N GLY A 69 8.80 -3.56 -6.22
CA GLY A 69 7.64 -3.93 -7.04
C GLY A 69 7.93 -5.21 -7.83
N TYR A 70 6.88 -5.95 -8.14
CA TYR A 70 6.93 -7.14 -8.99
C TYR A 70 6.06 -6.91 -10.23
N LEU A 71 6.57 -7.27 -11.41
CA LEU A 71 5.88 -7.16 -12.68
C LEU A 71 5.99 -8.49 -13.43
N SER A 72 4.86 -9.18 -13.61
CA SER A 72 4.76 -10.28 -14.55
C SER A 72 4.39 -9.75 -15.94
N LEU A 73 5.05 -10.27 -16.97
CA LEU A 73 4.76 -9.87 -18.36
C LEU A 73 3.48 -10.52 -18.90
N THR A 74 3.03 -11.61 -18.26
CA THR A 74 1.80 -12.32 -18.58
C THR A 74 0.89 -12.42 -17.36
N ARG A 75 -0.39 -12.74 -17.61
CA ARG A 75 -1.36 -13.10 -16.58
C ARG A 75 -1.22 -14.55 -16.10
N GLY A 76 -0.43 -15.37 -16.80
CA GLY A 76 -0.32 -16.81 -16.52
C GLY A 76 -1.40 -17.68 -17.18
N ASP A 77 -2.13 -17.16 -18.18
CA ASP A 77 -3.24 -17.89 -18.84
C ASP A 77 -2.79 -19.12 -19.65
N GLY A 78 -1.48 -19.29 -19.88
CA GLY A 78 -0.90 -20.42 -20.64
C GLY A 78 -0.53 -21.65 -19.82
N GLY A 79 -0.82 -21.66 -18.51
CA GLY A 79 -0.45 -22.77 -17.62
C GLY A 79 -1.16 -24.08 -17.96
N GLN A 80 -0.40 -25.19 -17.98
CA GLN A 80 -0.90 -26.55 -18.26
C GLN A 80 -1.65 -27.21 -17.09
N ASN A 81 -2.51 -26.49 -16.36
CA ASN A 81 -3.40 -27.15 -15.40
C ASN A 81 -4.60 -27.73 -16.16
N LEU A 82 -4.39 -28.89 -16.80
CA LEU A 82 -5.41 -29.83 -17.28
C LEU A 82 -5.53 -31.00 -16.30
#